data_AF-A0A7S1CSG4-F1
#
_entry.id   AF-A0A7S1CSG4-F1
#
_cell.length_a   1.000
_cell.length_b   1.000
_cell.length_c   1.000
_cell.angle_alpha   90.00
_cell.angle_beta   90.00
_cell.angle_gamma   90.00
#
_symmetry.space_group_name_H-M   'P 1'
#
loop_
_entity.id
_entity.type
_entity.pdbx_description
1 polymer ?
#
loop_
_entity_poly.entity_id
_entity_poly.type
_entity_poly.pdbx_seq_one_letter_code
_entity_poly.pdbx_strand_id
1 'polypeptide(L)'
;GTKYGLSLTAISLSVHQKRSVVLWSLLDALPADSWKLVPHPTDGILVWGVNSIVYASSLGKIKCALAVNGFAKIGCPNGLLPPSSESSSFRSTSVHLEPNPSPLPKLSLQLEGAQVDFVTENTALVCLGNGSLHSLQFHHTDESRSPTVMSLSPLSHRVGGLGVASCLSILAKTCHTNNLKNYL
;
A
#
# COMPACT_ATOMS: atom_id res chain seq x y z
N GLY A 1 10.45 18.55 1.57
CA GLY A 1 10.69 17.18 2.06
C GLY A 1 11.54 17.23 3.31
N THR A 2 11.39 16.24 4.18
CA THR A 2 12.30 16.01 5.31
C THR A 2 13.72 15.77 4.81
N LYS A 3 14.73 16.17 5.59
CA LYS A 3 16.16 15.96 5.25
C LYS A 3 16.59 14.48 5.29
N TYR A 4 15.74 13.61 5.82
CA TYR A 4 16.03 12.18 6.02
C TYR A 4 14.87 11.39 5.42
N GLY A 5 15.17 10.60 4.39
CA GLY A 5 14.27 9.56 3.88
C GLY A 5 14.50 8.27 4.65
N LEU A 6 13.53 7.36 4.63
CA LEU A 6 13.76 6.01 5.12
C LEU A 6 14.33 5.15 3.98
N SER A 7 15.17 4.18 4.36
CA SER A 7 15.77 3.24 3.42
C SER A 7 15.12 1.85 3.55
N LEU A 8 14.93 1.16 2.43
CA LEU A 8 14.44 -0.22 2.40
C LEU A 8 15.51 -1.14 1.81
N THR A 9 15.90 -2.16 2.55
CA THR A 9 16.92 -3.11 2.12
C THR A 9 16.37 -4.52 2.15
N ALA A 10 16.53 -5.25 1.06
CA ALA A 10 16.25 -6.68 1.03
C ALA A 10 17.52 -7.48 1.29
N ILE A 11 17.46 -8.36 2.28
CA ILE A 11 18.56 -9.23 2.68
C ILE A 11 18.11 -10.67 2.50
N SER A 12 18.84 -11.43 1.67
CA SER A 12 18.67 -12.88 1.57
C SER A 12 19.50 -13.56 2.64
N LEU A 13 18.88 -14.49 3.37
CA LEU A 13 19.51 -15.23 4.46
C LEU A 13 19.62 -16.71 4.08
N SER A 14 20.86 -17.20 3.99
CA SER A 14 21.15 -18.63 3.87
C SER A 14 21.37 -19.22 5.26
N VAL A 15 20.33 -19.88 5.79
CA VAL A 15 20.36 -20.45 7.14
C VAL A 15 21.43 -21.54 7.27
N HIS A 16 21.56 -22.41 6.27
CA HIS A 16 22.56 -23.48 6.28
C HIS A 16 23.99 -22.98 6.24
N GLN A 17 24.26 -21.95 5.43
CA GLN A 17 25.61 -21.38 5.29
C GLN A 17 25.92 -20.32 6.34
N LYS A 18 24.94 -19.92 7.17
CA LYS A 18 25.02 -18.79 8.12
C LYS A 18 25.54 -17.51 7.45
N ARG A 19 25.05 -17.23 6.24
CA ARG A 19 25.45 -16.06 5.43
C ARG A 19 24.25 -15.23 5.05
N SER A 20 24.48 -13.93 4.93
CA SER A 20 23.50 -12.96 4.45
C SER A 20 24.07 -12.21 3.25
N VAL A 21 23.22 -11.90 2.26
CA VAL A 21 23.59 -11.07 1.11
C VAL A 21 22.52 -10.01 0.93
N VAL A 22 22.96 -8.76 0.77
CA VAL A 22 22.06 -7.66 0.37
C VAL A 22 21.73 -7.82 -1.11
N LEU A 23 20.46 -8.02 -1.43
CA LEU A 23 20.01 -8.16 -2.81
C LEU A 23 19.89 -6.78 -3.49
N TRP A 24 19.31 -5.83 -2.77
CA TRP A 24 19.12 -4.45 -3.22
C TRP A 24 18.83 -3.54 -2.02
N SER A 25 19.02 -2.24 -2.23
CA SER A 25 18.67 -1.21 -1.25
C SER A 25 18.12 0.02 -1.94
N LEU A 26 16.96 0.48 -1.48
CA LEU A 26 16.34 1.74 -1.85
C LEU A 26 16.73 2.77 -0.79
N LEU A 27 17.77 3.55 -1.07
CA LEU A 27 18.32 4.54 -0.13
C LEU A 27 17.52 5.83 -0.16
N ASP A 28 17.11 6.32 1.01
CA ASP A 28 16.36 7.58 1.21
C ASP A 28 15.14 7.75 0.29
N ALA A 29 14.54 6.63 -0.12
CA ALA A 29 13.51 6.58 -1.16
C ALA A 29 12.10 6.42 -0.59
N LEU A 30 11.96 6.25 0.73
CA LEU A 30 10.67 6.06 1.39
C LEU A 30 10.21 7.29 2.18
N PRO A 31 8.89 7.50 2.31
CA PRO A 31 8.32 8.53 3.18
C PRO A 31 8.79 8.39 4.62
N ALA A 32 9.11 9.51 5.27
CA ALA A 32 9.63 9.54 6.64
C ALA A 32 8.64 9.04 7.70
N ASP A 33 7.36 8.99 7.37
CA ASP A 33 6.27 8.50 8.23
C ASP A 33 5.94 7.01 8.01
N SER A 34 6.82 6.28 7.30
CA SER A 34 6.70 4.83 7.12
C SER A 34 7.00 4.09 8.42
N TRP A 35 6.10 3.20 8.85
CA TRP A 35 6.21 2.52 10.15
C TRP A 35 5.96 1.01 10.09
N LYS A 36 5.43 0.49 8.98
CA LYS A 36 5.12 -0.93 8.83
C LYS A 36 5.45 -1.43 7.42
N LEU A 37 5.84 -2.69 7.34
CA LEU A 37 6.01 -3.42 6.09
C LEU A 37 4.92 -4.50 6.00
N VAL A 38 4.27 -4.60 4.84
CA VAL A 38 3.20 -5.57 4.59
C VAL A 38 3.59 -6.37 3.34
N PRO A 39 3.95 -7.65 3.49
CA PRO A 39 4.26 -8.50 2.35
C PRO A 39 3.07 -8.58 1.39
N HIS A 40 3.34 -8.41 0.10
CA HIS A 40 2.34 -8.72 -0.92
C HIS A 40 2.25 -10.25 -1.08
N PRO A 41 1.07 -10.84 -1.35
CA PRO A 41 0.93 -12.30 -1.48
C PRO A 41 1.77 -12.93 -2.58
N THR A 42 2.09 -12.16 -3.64
CA THR A 42 2.76 -12.65 -4.85
C THR A 42 4.14 -12.04 -5.10
N ASP A 43 4.28 -10.72 -5.04
CA ASP A 43 5.53 -10.02 -5.36
C ASP A 43 5.70 -8.78 -4.49
N GLY A 44 6.86 -8.69 -3.83
CA GLY A 44 7.28 -7.46 -3.18
C GLY A 44 6.55 -7.15 -1.88
N ILE A 45 6.49 -5.85 -1.56
CA ILE A 45 6.15 -5.36 -0.24
C ILE A 45 5.50 -3.99 -0.33
N LEU A 46 4.49 -3.78 0.52
CA LEU A 46 3.92 -2.47 0.77
C LEU A 46 4.67 -1.87 1.96
N VAL A 47 5.25 -0.70 1.73
CA VAL A 47 5.75 0.18 2.76
C VAL A 47 4.58 1.05 3.20
N TRP A 48 4.19 0.87 4.45
CA TRP A 48 3.00 1.44 5.04
C TRP A 48 3.39 2.63 5.92
N GLY A 49 3.01 3.82 5.49
CA GLY A 49 3.16 5.05 6.25
C GLY A 49 1.86 5.53 6.87
N VAL A 50 1.96 6.60 7.65
CA VAL A 50 0.79 7.25 8.25
C VAL A 50 -0.08 7.91 7.18
N ASN A 51 0.56 8.55 6.19
CA ASN A 51 -0.09 9.37 5.18
C ASN A 51 0.02 8.79 3.76
N SER A 52 0.78 7.71 3.57
CA SER A 52 1.01 7.14 2.25
C SER A 52 1.24 5.64 2.28
N ILE A 53 1.03 5.00 1.12
CA ILE A 53 1.34 3.59 0.88
C ILE A 53 2.26 3.54 -0.33
N VAL A 54 3.39 2.87 -0.22
CA VAL A 54 4.35 2.70 -1.33
C VAL A 54 4.51 1.21 -1.61
N TYR A 55 4.30 0.80 -2.85
CA TYR A 55 4.49 -0.58 -3.28
C TYR A 55 5.84 -0.73 -3.98
N ALA A 56 6.70 -1.60 -3.45
CA ALA A 56 7.99 -1.95 -4.02
C ALA A 56 8.01 -3.44 -4.40
N SER A 57 8.49 -3.75 -5.61
CA SER A 57 8.64 -5.14 -6.07
C SER A 57 9.75 -5.88 -5.33
N SER A 58 9.76 -7.21 -5.43
CA SER A 58 10.86 -8.05 -4.92
C SER A 58 12.22 -7.76 -5.54
N LEU A 59 12.26 -7.01 -6.65
CA LEU A 59 13.47 -6.57 -7.34
C LEU A 59 13.96 -5.19 -6.88
N GLY A 60 13.32 -4.59 -5.87
CA GLY A 60 13.73 -3.28 -5.34
C GLY A 60 13.34 -2.12 -6.24
N LYS A 61 12.27 -2.25 -7.04
CA LYS A 61 11.70 -1.15 -7.82
C LYS A 61 10.39 -0.70 -7.22
N ILE A 62 10.24 0.59 -6.97
CA ILE A 62 8.95 1.17 -6.59
C ILE A 62 8.04 1.07 -7.83
N LYS A 63 6.87 0.44 -7.67
CA LYS A 63 5.87 0.24 -8.74
C LYS A 63 4.79 1.33 -8.69
N CYS A 64 4.35 1.70 -7.49
CA CYS A 64 3.40 2.79 -7.28
C CYS A 64 3.40 3.31 -5.85
N ALA A 65 2.86 4.51 -5.68
CA ALA A 65 2.68 5.15 -4.39
C ALA A 65 1.34 5.88 -4.34
N LEU A 66 0.60 5.70 -3.23
CA LEU A 66 -0.71 6.30 -2.99
C LEU A 66 -0.63 7.26 -1.80
N ALA A 67 -1.04 8.51 -1.99
CA ALA A 67 -1.30 9.47 -0.94
C ALA A 67 -2.72 9.27 -0.38
N VAL A 68 -2.83 8.99 0.92
CA VAL A 68 -4.13 8.84 1.59
C VAL A 68 -4.65 10.12 2.23
N ASN A 69 -3.87 11.20 2.20
CA ASN A 69 -4.26 12.55 2.59
C ASN A 69 -3.31 13.62 2.01
N GLY A 70 -3.56 14.89 2.30
CA GLY A 70 -2.74 16.01 1.84
C GLY A 70 -1.38 16.17 2.54
N PHE A 71 -1.19 15.56 3.72
CA PHE A 71 0.07 15.61 4.48
C PHE A 71 1.14 14.66 3.93
N ALA A 72 0.76 13.72 3.07
CA ALA A 72 1.67 12.77 2.44
C ALA A 72 2.88 13.44 1.77
N LYS A 73 2.73 14.67 1.27
CA LYS A 73 3.82 15.43 0.62
C LYS A 73 4.89 15.96 1.58
N ILE A 74 4.58 16.15 2.85
CA ILE A 74 5.47 16.81 3.82
C ILE A 74 6.66 15.91 4.17
N GLY A 75 6.40 14.60 4.32
CA GLY A 75 7.41 13.59 4.65
C GLY A 75 7.92 12.78 3.45
N CYS A 76 7.49 13.09 2.23
CA CYS A 76 7.87 12.31 1.05
C CYS A 76 9.24 12.77 0.50
N PRO A 77 10.12 11.84 0.11
CA PRO A 77 11.38 12.18 -0.56
C PRO A 77 11.11 12.79 -1.94
N ASN A 78 12.02 13.67 -2.38
CA ASN A 78 11.86 14.41 -3.64
C ASN A 78 11.72 13.48 -4.86
N GLY A 79 12.32 12.28 -4.83
CA GLY A 79 12.23 11.31 -5.92
C GLY A 79 10.82 10.73 -6.13
N LEU A 80 9.96 10.76 -5.12
CA LEU A 80 8.56 10.33 -5.20
C LEU A 80 7.59 11.49 -5.43
N LEU A 81 8.04 12.74 -5.31
CA LEU A 81 7.20 13.89 -5.61
C LEU A 81 7.17 14.14 -7.12
N PRO A 82 6.01 14.48 -7.69
CA PRO A 82 5.95 14.90 -9.10
C PRO A 82 6.76 16.20 -9.28
N PRO A 83 7.45 16.36 -10.42
CA PRO A 83 8.20 17.59 -10.69
C PRO A 83 7.27 18.80 -10.69
N SER A 84 7.69 19.89 -10.04
CA SER A 84 7.00 21.19 -10.14
C SER A 84 6.97 21.63 -11.62
N SER A 85 5.83 22.16 -12.06
CA SER A 85 5.41 22.34 -13.47
C SER A 85 6.27 23.25 -14.37
N GLU A 86 7.53 23.53 -14.02
CA GLU A 86 8.43 24.41 -14.78
C GLU A 86 9.46 23.64 -15.63
N SER A 87 9.45 22.29 -15.61
CA SER A 87 10.43 21.47 -16.33
C SER A 87 9.77 20.29 -17.09
N SER A 88 8.67 20.57 -17.79
CA SER A 88 7.99 19.58 -18.63
C SER A 88 8.68 19.41 -19.99
N SER A 89 9.73 18.59 -20.06
CA SER A 89 10.20 18.06 -21.35
C SER A 89 10.77 16.65 -21.32
N PHE A 90 10.89 15.99 -20.16
CA PHE A 90 11.28 14.59 -20.10
C PHE A 90 10.09 13.72 -19.68
N ARG A 91 9.72 12.80 -20.58
CA ARG A 91 8.84 11.66 -20.29
C ARG A 91 9.51 10.80 -19.21
N SER A 92 9.30 11.15 -17.96
CA SER A 92 9.89 10.42 -16.85
C SER A 92 9.09 9.16 -16.62
N THR A 93 9.75 8.01 -16.72
CA THR A 93 9.25 6.69 -16.29
C THR A 93 9.23 6.56 -14.76
N SER A 94 9.30 7.68 -14.03
CA SER A 94 9.36 7.73 -12.58
C SER A 94 7.99 7.52 -11.97
N VAL A 95 7.98 6.67 -10.94
CA VAL A 95 6.80 6.49 -10.10
C VAL A 95 6.69 7.67 -9.14
N HIS A 96 5.51 8.27 -9.12
CA HIS A 96 5.20 9.38 -8.22
C HIS A 96 4.17 8.99 -7.18
N LEU A 97 4.11 9.78 -6.11
CA LEU A 97 3.08 9.75 -5.11
C LEU A 97 1.79 10.32 -5.71
N GLU A 98 0.87 9.44 -6.05
CA GLU A 98 -0.40 9.77 -6.68
C GLU A 98 -1.53 9.89 -5.65
N PRO A 99 -2.51 10.79 -5.84
CA PRO A 99 -3.74 10.78 -5.06
C PRO A 99 -4.61 9.57 -5.45
N ASN A 100 -5.70 9.36 -4.71
CA ASN A 100 -6.71 8.38 -5.08
C ASN A 100 -7.24 8.66 -6.50
N PRO A 101 -7.32 7.65 -7.40
CA PRO A 101 -7.66 7.89 -8.79
C PRO A 101 -9.11 8.34 -8.98
N SER A 102 -9.35 9.24 -9.93
CA SER A 102 -10.71 9.59 -10.36
C SER A 102 -11.42 8.35 -10.93
N PRO A 103 -12.72 8.12 -10.63
CA PRO A 103 -13.68 9.01 -9.99
C PRO A 103 -13.80 8.86 -8.45
N LEU A 104 -12.85 8.19 -7.79
CA LEU A 104 -12.92 7.98 -6.35
C LEU A 104 -12.72 9.28 -5.57
N PRO A 105 -13.32 9.40 -4.37
CA PRO A 105 -13.19 10.59 -3.56
C PRO A 105 -11.73 10.79 -3.13
N LYS A 106 -11.35 12.06 -2.96
CA LYS A 106 -10.10 12.42 -2.32
C LYS A 106 -10.08 11.85 -0.91
N LEU A 107 -8.97 11.20 -0.57
CA LEU A 107 -8.80 10.58 0.74
C LEU A 107 -8.37 11.64 1.76
N SER A 108 -8.92 11.51 2.96
CA SER A 108 -8.56 12.28 4.14
C SER A 108 -8.41 11.32 5.33
N LEU A 109 -7.58 10.29 5.13
CA LEU A 109 -7.41 9.18 6.06
C LEU A 109 -6.07 9.28 6.78
N GLN A 110 -5.99 8.63 7.94
CA GLN A 110 -4.73 8.38 8.65
C GLN A 110 -4.60 6.86 8.84
N LEU A 111 -3.49 6.30 8.38
CA LEU A 111 -3.27 4.85 8.38
C LEU A 111 -2.53 4.34 9.62
N GLU A 112 -2.32 5.21 10.59
CA GLU A 112 -1.73 4.84 11.88
C GLU A 112 -2.60 3.81 12.59
N GLY A 113 -1.97 2.74 13.09
CA GLY A 113 -2.67 1.63 13.73
C GLY A 113 -3.55 0.80 12.79
N ALA A 114 -3.53 1.06 11.47
CA ALA A 114 -4.35 0.32 10.53
C ALA A 114 -3.89 -1.14 10.41
N GLN A 115 -4.86 -2.05 10.42
CA GLN A 115 -4.68 -3.45 10.09
C GLN A 115 -4.98 -3.64 8.61
N VAL A 116 -4.18 -4.46 7.94
CA VAL A 116 -4.37 -4.77 6.53
C VAL A 116 -4.14 -6.25 6.32
N ASP A 117 -5.03 -6.87 5.54
CA ASP A 117 -4.94 -8.27 5.15
C ASP A 117 -5.38 -8.46 3.70
N PHE A 118 -4.66 -9.30 2.97
CA PHE A 118 -4.95 -9.54 1.56
C PHE A 118 -6.02 -10.61 1.43
N VAL A 119 -7.10 -10.27 0.72
CA VAL A 119 -8.15 -11.23 0.36
C VAL A 119 -7.79 -11.94 -0.94
N THR A 120 -7.17 -11.21 -1.87
CA THR A 120 -6.62 -11.71 -3.13
C THR A 120 -5.28 -11.04 -3.41
N GLU A 121 -4.58 -11.46 -4.46
CA GLU A 121 -3.37 -10.77 -4.91
C GLU A 121 -3.59 -9.31 -5.35
N ASN A 122 -4.82 -8.90 -5.66
CA ASN A 122 -5.12 -7.56 -6.14
C ASN A 122 -5.99 -6.75 -5.16
N THR A 123 -6.37 -7.33 -4.03
CA THR A 123 -7.32 -6.72 -3.10
C THR A 123 -6.96 -7.03 -1.66
N ALA A 124 -6.85 -5.98 -0.85
CA ALA A 124 -6.67 -6.07 0.59
C ALA A 124 -7.77 -5.31 1.33
N LEU A 125 -8.17 -5.83 2.49
CA LEU A 125 -9.03 -5.15 3.44
C LEU A 125 -8.16 -4.34 4.39
N VAL A 126 -8.55 -3.09 4.61
CA VAL A 126 -7.88 -2.17 5.52
C VAL A 126 -8.85 -1.74 6.61
N CYS A 127 -8.56 -2.11 7.85
CA CYS A 127 -9.27 -1.64 9.03
C CYS A 127 -8.46 -0.51 9.66
N LEU A 128 -8.99 0.72 9.60
CA LEU A 128 -8.32 1.88 10.19
C LEU A 128 -8.43 1.87 11.72
N GLY A 129 -7.59 2.65 12.41
CA GLY A 129 -7.62 2.76 13.87
C GLY A 129 -8.96 3.25 14.44
N ASN A 130 -9.77 3.94 13.64
CA ASN A 130 -11.14 4.35 14.00
C ASN A 130 -12.21 3.26 13.75
N GLY A 131 -11.82 2.05 13.35
CA GLY A 131 -12.70 0.92 13.08
C GLY A 131 -13.37 0.94 11.69
N SER A 132 -13.12 1.95 10.86
CA SER A 132 -13.68 1.99 9.50
C SER A 132 -12.96 1.02 8.55
N LEU A 133 -13.74 0.34 7.71
CA LEU A 133 -13.23 -0.63 6.74
C LEU A 133 -13.10 -0.01 5.36
N HIS A 134 -12.00 -0.31 4.69
CA HIS A 134 -11.69 0.12 3.33
C HIS A 134 -11.18 -1.06 2.50
N SER A 135 -11.38 -1.00 1.19
CA SER A 135 -10.81 -1.90 0.20
C SER A 135 -9.64 -1.19 -0.47
N LEU A 136 -8.44 -1.71 -0.30
CA LEU A 136 -7.27 -1.36 -1.09
C LEU A 136 -7.25 -2.26 -2.33
N GLN A 137 -7.15 -1.67 -3.52
CA GLN A 137 -7.13 -2.40 -4.79
C GLN A 137 -5.93 -2.00 -5.63
N PHE A 138 -5.35 -3.01 -6.28
CA PHE A 138 -4.27 -2.88 -7.25
C PHE A 138 -4.85 -3.02 -8.65
N HIS A 139 -4.70 -1.98 -9.46
CA HIS A 139 -5.15 -1.95 -10.84
C HIS A 139 -3.95 -2.19 -11.74
N HIS A 140 -3.94 -3.36 -12.38
CA HIS A 140 -2.99 -3.64 -13.44
C HIS A 140 -3.53 -3.05 -14.73
N THR A 141 -2.73 -2.22 -15.37
CA THR A 141 -2.99 -1.74 -16.72
C THR A 141 -2.39 -2.74 -17.71
N ASP A 142 -3.19 -3.23 -18.66
CA ASP A 142 -2.80 -4.25 -19.64
C ASP A 142 -1.63 -3.83 -20.57
N GLU A 143 -1.28 -2.54 -20.59
CA GLU A 143 -0.06 -2.10 -21.23
C GLU A 143 1.14 -2.30 -20.30
N SER A 144 2.08 -3.14 -20.73
CA SER A 144 3.40 -3.43 -20.12
C SER A 144 4.29 -2.22 -19.80
N ARG A 145 3.76 -0.99 -19.93
CA ARG A 145 4.43 0.30 -19.78
C ARG A 145 3.78 1.23 -18.76
N SER A 146 2.56 0.98 -18.29
CA SER A 146 1.91 1.85 -17.30
C SER A 146 2.04 1.30 -15.87
N PRO A 147 2.23 2.18 -14.88
CA PRO A 147 2.42 1.77 -13.49
C PRO A 147 1.14 1.16 -12.94
N THR A 148 1.28 0.09 -12.14
CA THR A 148 0.19 -0.44 -11.31
C THR A 148 -0.39 0.71 -10.50
N VAL A 149 -1.69 0.99 -10.56
CA VAL A 149 -2.29 2.06 -9.74
C VAL A 149 -2.90 1.46 -8.48
N MET A 150 -2.70 2.11 -7.34
CA MET A 150 -3.41 1.75 -6.10
C MET A 150 -4.61 2.67 -5.90
N SER A 151 -5.71 2.10 -5.42
CA SER A 151 -6.88 2.86 -5.00
C SER A 151 -7.39 2.38 -3.66
N LEU A 152 -7.93 3.29 -2.86
CA LEU A 152 -8.53 2.97 -1.57
C LEU A 152 -9.97 3.49 -1.56
N SER A 153 -10.92 2.61 -1.25
CA SER A 153 -12.35 2.96 -1.21
C SER A 153 -13.00 2.47 0.09
N PRO A 154 -13.93 3.23 0.68
CA PRO A 154 -14.61 2.81 1.90
C PRO A 154 -15.53 1.63 1.62
N LEU A 155 -15.49 0.63 2.49
CA LEU A 155 -16.47 -0.44 2.53
C LEU A 155 -17.61 0.00 3.44
N SER A 156 -18.47 0.88 2.90
CA SER A 156 -19.64 1.34 3.63
C SER A 156 -20.67 0.20 3.76
N HIS A 157 -21.22 0.00 4.95
CA HIS A 157 -22.46 -0.76 5.13
C HIS A 157 -23.65 0.19 4.93
N ARG A 158 -24.39 0.07 3.83
CA ARG A 158 -25.71 0.72 3.72
C ARG A 158 -26.76 -0.27 4.19
N VAL A 159 -27.18 -0.17 5.46
CA VAL A 159 -28.44 -0.79 5.89
C VAL A 159 -29.55 -0.10 5.09
N GLY A 160 -30.20 -0.81 4.15
CA GLY A 160 -31.43 -0.32 3.50
C GLY A 160 -31.28 0.57 2.25
N GLY A 161 -30.12 0.59 1.58
CA GLY A 161 -29.98 1.28 0.29
C GLY A 161 -30.37 0.38 -0.90
N LEU A 162 -31.38 0.76 -1.68
CA LEU A 162 -31.58 0.23 -3.04
C LEU A 162 -30.34 0.58 -3.89
N GLY A 163 -29.54 -0.43 -4.25
CA GLY A 163 -28.58 -0.30 -5.36
C GLY A 163 -27.13 -0.76 -5.14
N VAL A 164 -26.64 -0.98 -3.93
CA VAL A 164 -25.29 -1.59 -3.73
C VAL A 164 -25.27 -2.38 -2.42
N ALA A 165 -25.35 -3.71 -2.53
CA ALA A 165 -25.08 -4.60 -1.41
C ALA A 165 -23.57 -4.72 -1.23
N SER A 166 -23.02 -4.20 -0.12
CA SER A 166 -21.68 -4.53 0.35
C SER A 166 -21.78 -5.74 1.28
N CYS A 167 -21.80 -6.94 0.71
CA CYS A 167 -21.79 -8.19 1.49
C CYS A 167 -20.37 -8.50 2.01
N LEU A 168 -19.95 -7.82 3.08
CA LEU A 168 -18.83 -8.28 3.91
C LEU A 168 -19.36 -9.23 4.99
N SER A 169 -19.76 -10.44 4.59
CA SER A 169 -20.14 -11.51 5.52
C SER A 169 -19.33 -12.80 5.30
N ILE A 170 -18.15 -12.74 4.64
CA ILE A 170 -17.39 -13.96 4.30
C ILE A 170 -15.98 -14.04 4.93
N LEU A 171 -15.41 -12.98 5.51
CA LEU A 171 -14.04 -13.04 6.08
C LEU A 171 -13.95 -13.10 7.62
N ALA A 172 -14.89 -13.80 8.27
CA ALA A 172 -14.77 -14.24 9.67
C ALA A 172 -14.40 -15.73 9.80
N LYS A 173 -13.89 -16.37 8.73
CA LYS A 173 -13.76 -17.84 8.67
C LYS A 173 -12.37 -18.44 8.88
N THR A 174 -11.30 -17.65 9.07
CA THR A 174 -9.93 -18.20 9.18
C THR A 174 -9.24 -18.02 10.53
N CYS A 175 -9.81 -17.26 11.48
CA CYS A 175 -9.25 -17.16 12.84
C CYS A 175 -10.03 -17.92 13.94
N HIS A 176 -11.12 -18.63 13.60
CA HIS A 176 -11.94 -19.36 14.59
C HIS A 176 -12.13 -20.87 14.35
N THR A 177 -11.50 -21.45 13.33
CA THR A 177 -11.67 -22.88 13.00
C THR A 177 -11.01 -23.86 13.98
N ASN A 178 -10.15 -23.39 14.90
CA ASN A 178 -9.50 -24.26 15.89
C ASN A 178 -10.16 -24.32 17.28
N ASN A 179 -11.24 -23.58 17.54
CA ASN A 179 -11.91 -23.58 18.87
C ASN A 179 -13.30 -24.23 18.89
N LEU A 180 -13.80 -24.77 17.78
CA LEU A 180 -15.11 -25.43 17.72
C LEU A 180 -15.09 -26.92 18.09
N LYS A 181 -13.92 -27.52 18.32
CA LYS A 181 -13.81 -28.93 18.76
C LYS A 181 -14.00 -29.15 20.27
N ASN A 182 -14.18 -28.09 21.05
CA ASN A 182 -14.36 -28.19 22.51
C ASN A 182 -15.79 -27.87 22.98
N TYR A 183 -16.77 -27.80 22.07
CA TYR A 183 -18.17 -27.49 22.41
C TYR A 183 -19.21 -28.37 21.70
N LEU A 184 -18.82 -29.55 21.21
CA LEU A 184 -19.74 -30.63 20.83
C LEU A 184 -19.24 -31.95 21.41
#